data_AF-A0A840R5G2-F1
#
_entry.id   AF-A0A840R5G2-F1
#
_cell.length_a   1.000
_cell.length_b   1.000
_cell.length_c   1.000
_cell.angle_alpha   90.00
_cell.angle_beta   90.00
_cell.angle_gamma   90.00
#
_symmetry.space_group_name_H-M   'P 1'
#
loop_
_entity.id
_entity.type
_entity.pdbx_description
1 polymer ?
#
loop_
_entity_poly.entity_id
_entity_poly.type
_entity_poly.pdbx_seq_one_letter_code
_entity_poly.pdbx_strand_id
1 'polypeptide(L)'
;MRLHLVLVALLSTAVVACSSSGTVYKPAEERGAYGYTETELGADRYRVTFTGNSRTDKETVNDYAMLRAAELTLQSGYNWFHLVNRDTEGKTRTTGGISAINDFGGHTSVYRRCGLVSCDTVVTQTPSRISGGVSTSTTRTNYQASLEIKMGKNPMPDDAEAYNAQELASTLRRWIGQKAK
;
A
#
# COMPACT_ATOMS: atom_id res chain seq x y z
N MET A 1 20.19 2.26 -54.74
CA MET A 1 20.11 0.95 -54.07
C MET A 1 21.47 0.69 -53.43
N ARG A 2 21.73 0.92 -52.15
CA ARG A 2 21.27 0.11 -51.00
C ARG A 2 21.76 0.79 -49.71
N LEU A 3 21.16 1.91 -49.32
CA LEU A 3 21.45 2.54 -48.03
C LEU A 3 20.16 2.89 -47.28
N HIS A 4 19.12 2.05 -47.46
CA HIS A 4 17.85 2.13 -46.72
C HIS A 4 17.70 0.96 -45.73
N LEU A 5 18.77 0.19 -45.50
CA LEU A 5 18.77 -1.01 -44.65
C LEU A 5 19.48 -0.80 -43.31
N VAL A 6 19.47 0.42 -42.79
CA VAL A 6 19.87 0.71 -41.39
C VAL A 6 18.69 1.36 -40.63
N LEU A 7 17.46 1.07 -41.07
CA LEU A 7 16.22 1.59 -40.48
C LEU A 7 15.51 0.58 -39.55
N VAL A 8 16.08 -0.61 -39.31
CA VAL A 8 15.37 -1.64 -38.55
C VAL A 8 16.31 -2.28 -37.56
N ALA A 9 15.84 -2.39 -36.32
CA ALA A 9 16.46 -3.05 -35.17
C ALA A 9 17.53 -2.23 -34.46
N LEU A 10 17.11 -1.39 -33.51
CA LEU A 10 17.62 -1.36 -32.13
C LEU A 10 16.89 -0.25 -31.33
N LEU A 11 15.57 -0.23 -31.40
CA LEU A 11 14.73 0.53 -30.47
C LEU A 11 14.31 -0.38 -29.31
N SER A 12 15.31 -0.98 -28.65
CA SER A 12 15.10 -1.74 -27.41
C SER A 12 14.84 -0.74 -26.29
N THR A 13 13.58 -0.35 -26.13
CA THR A 13 13.13 0.48 -25.02
C THR A 13 13.33 -0.31 -23.73
N ALA A 14 14.45 -0.05 -23.05
CA ALA A 14 14.66 -0.48 -21.67
C ALA A 14 13.63 0.26 -20.80
N VAL A 15 12.48 -0.37 -20.57
CA VAL A 15 11.57 0.06 -19.50
C VAL A 15 12.29 -0.27 -18.20
N VAL A 16 13.04 0.71 -17.69
CA VAL A 16 13.49 0.70 -16.30
C VAL A 16 12.22 0.74 -15.47
N ALA A 17 11.77 -0.42 -15.02
CA ALA A 17 10.79 -0.53 -13.97
C ALA A 17 11.47 -0.01 -12.69
N CYS A 18 11.44 1.30 -12.49
CA CYS A 18 11.71 1.87 -11.17
C CYS A 18 10.70 1.22 -10.23
N SER A 19 11.21 0.40 -9.32
CA SER A 19 10.45 -0.22 -8.25
C SER A 19 10.02 0.89 -7.28
N SER A 20 9.01 1.67 -7.65
CA SER A 20 8.38 2.61 -6.75
C SER A 20 7.79 1.77 -5.60
N SER A 21 8.45 1.83 -4.46
CA SER A 21 8.08 1.04 -3.28
C SER A 21 6.73 1.47 -2.69
N GLY A 22 6.25 2.66 -3.07
CA GLY A 22 4.94 3.21 -2.73
C GLY A 22 3.78 2.74 -3.64
N THR A 23 2.59 3.22 -3.31
CA THR A 23 1.36 2.91 -4.06
C THR A 23 1.39 3.63 -5.39
N VAL A 24 1.19 2.87 -6.47
CA VAL A 24 1.06 3.45 -7.81
C VAL A 24 -0.23 4.27 -7.88
N TYR A 25 -0.17 5.43 -8.52
CA TYR A 25 -1.36 6.23 -8.81
C TYR A 25 -2.27 5.49 -9.80
N LYS A 26 -3.30 4.84 -9.27
CA LYS A 26 -4.26 4.05 -10.05
C LYS A 26 -5.65 4.10 -9.39
N PRO A 27 -6.73 3.85 -10.15
CA PRO A 27 -8.04 3.67 -9.53
C PRO A 27 -8.00 2.49 -8.58
N ALA A 28 -8.68 2.61 -7.44
CA ALA A 28 -8.85 1.49 -6.53
C ALA A 28 -9.83 0.49 -7.14
N GLU A 29 -9.51 -0.79 -7.05
CA GLU A 29 -10.35 -1.88 -7.57
C GLU A 29 -11.70 -1.96 -6.84
N GLU A 30 -11.68 -1.65 -5.55
CA GLU A 30 -12.86 -1.62 -4.69
C GLU A 30 -12.76 -0.44 -3.70
N ARG A 31 -13.89 -0.05 -3.10
CA ARG A 31 -13.91 1.01 -2.10
C ARG A 31 -13.06 0.62 -0.89
N GLY A 32 -12.01 1.40 -0.62
CA GLY A 32 -11.07 1.15 0.47
C GLY A 32 -9.85 0.30 0.08
N ALA A 33 -9.77 -0.19 -1.15
CA ALA A 33 -8.55 -0.75 -1.71
C ALA A 33 -7.52 0.36 -2.00
N TYR A 34 -6.27 -0.04 -2.26
CA TYR A 34 -5.20 0.91 -2.59
C TYR A 34 -5.45 1.60 -3.93
N GLY A 35 -5.22 2.91 -3.97
CA GLY A 35 -5.50 3.76 -5.12
C GLY A 35 -6.51 4.86 -4.81
N TYR A 36 -6.99 5.53 -5.86
CA TYR A 36 -8.00 6.57 -5.75
C TYR A 36 -9.42 6.03 -5.93
N THR A 37 -10.37 6.65 -5.23
CA THR A 37 -11.80 6.46 -5.42
C THR A 37 -12.49 7.82 -5.44
N GLU A 38 -13.58 7.89 -6.18
CA GLU A 38 -14.38 9.09 -6.35
C GLU A 38 -15.81 8.77 -5.96
N THR A 39 -16.45 9.69 -5.25
CA THR A 39 -17.85 9.54 -4.86
C THR A 39 -18.54 10.86 -5.06
N GLU A 40 -19.53 10.88 -5.93
CA GLU A 40 -20.40 12.02 -6.13
C GLU A 40 -21.26 12.24 -4.87
N LEU A 41 -21.21 13.45 -4.31
CA LEU A 41 -22.02 13.87 -3.17
C LEU A 41 -23.15 14.82 -3.59
N GLY A 42 -23.04 15.40 -4.78
CA GLY A 42 -24.01 16.31 -5.39
C GLY A 42 -23.50 16.78 -6.76
N ALA A 43 -24.29 17.62 -7.44
CA ALA A 43 -24.04 18.02 -8.82
C ALA A 43 -22.64 18.64 -9.06
N ASP A 44 -22.15 19.43 -8.12
CA ASP A 44 -20.84 20.10 -8.16
C ASP A 44 -19.93 19.67 -7.01
N ARG A 45 -20.30 18.62 -6.26
CA ARG A 45 -19.61 18.23 -5.03
C ARG A 45 -19.19 16.77 -5.05
N TYR A 46 -17.91 16.54 -4.82
CA TYR A 46 -17.33 15.20 -4.91
C TYR A 46 -16.43 14.94 -3.72
N ARG A 47 -16.40 13.68 -3.29
CA ARG A 47 -15.41 13.16 -2.37
C ARG A 47 -14.37 12.36 -3.13
N VAL A 48 -13.11 12.73 -2.96
CA VAL A 48 -11.96 12.04 -3.54
C VAL A 48 -11.19 11.41 -2.40
N THR A 49 -11.01 10.09 -2.46
CA THR A 49 -10.25 9.37 -1.43
C THR A 49 -9.07 8.65 -2.07
N PHE A 50 -7.87 8.84 -1.52
CA PHE A 50 -6.68 8.08 -1.89
C PHE A 50 -6.22 7.21 -0.73
N THR A 51 -6.04 5.92 -0.97
CA THR A 51 -5.54 4.96 0.02
C THR A 51 -4.15 4.48 -0.38
N GLY A 52 -3.16 4.81 0.44
CA GLY A 52 -1.79 4.31 0.30
C GLY A 52 -1.57 2.97 1.03
N ASN A 53 -0.61 2.21 0.54
CA ASN A 53 -0.01 1.07 1.23
C ASN A 53 0.93 1.54 2.36
N SER A 54 1.51 0.59 3.10
CA SER A 54 2.37 0.90 4.25
C SER A 54 3.76 1.46 3.92
N ARG A 55 4.05 1.68 2.63
CA ARG A 55 5.31 2.26 2.12
C ARG A 55 5.09 3.62 1.46
N THR A 56 3.85 4.12 1.46
CA THR A 56 3.50 5.42 0.89
C THR A 56 3.38 6.42 2.03
N ASP A 57 4.17 7.47 1.97
CA ASP A 57 4.14 8.51 3.00
C ASP A 57 2.83 9.29 3.00
N LYS A 58 2.46 9.82 4.17
CA LYS A 58 1.25 10.63 4.36
C LYS A 58 1.16 11.79 3.36
N GLU A 59 2.28 12.47 3.12
CA GLU A 59 2.35 13.59 2.18
C GLU A 59 2.04 13.14 0.75
N THR A 60 2.67 12.05 0.29
CA THR A 60 2.42 11.47 -1.03
C THR A 60 0.95 11.03 -1.21
N VAL A 61 0.33 10.47 -0.17
CA VAL A 61 -1.12 10.13 -0.18
C VAL A 61 -1.99 11.37 -0.34
N ASN A 62 -1.66 12.47 0.37
CA ASN A 62 -2.36 13.75 0.24
C ASN A 62 -2.16 14.37 -1.15
N ASP A 63 -0.93 14.35 -1.67
CA ASP A 63 -0.58 14.87 -2.99
C ASP A 63 -1.34 14.12 -4.09
N TYR A 64 -1.45 12.79 -3.98
CA TYR A 64 -2.24 12.01 -4.92
C TYR A 64 -3.74 12.28 -4.84
N ALA A 65 -4.29 12.46 -3.64
CA ALA A 65 -5.70 12.84 -3.49
C ALA A 65 -5.97 14.21 -4.13
N MET A 66 -5.06 15.18 -3.91
CA MET A 66 -5.15 16.51 -4.51
C MET A 66 -5.01 16.50 -6.03
N LEU A 67 -4.05 15.72 -6.54
CA LEU A 67 -3.90 15.53 -7.98
C LEU A 67 -5.19 14.95 -8.57
N ARG A 68 -5.80 13.96 -7.91
CA ARG A 68 -7.03 13.35 -8.41
C ARG A 68 -8.21 14.32 -8.39
N ALA A 69 -8.34 15.13 -7.34
CA ALA A 69 -9.34 16.20 -7.28
C ALA A 69 -9.21 17.18 -8.46
N ALA A 70 -7.99 17.59 -8.77
CA ALA A 70 -7.72 18.47 -9.90
C ALA A 70 -8.06 17.80 -11.25
N GLU A 71 -7.68 16.53 -11.43
CA GLU A 71 -8.00 15.77 -12.65
C GLU A 71 -9.52 15.58 -12.82
N LEU A 72 -10.23 15.20 -11.77
CA LEU A 72 -11.68 15.04 -11.78
C LEU A 72 -12.39 16.36 -12.15
N THR A 73 -11.87 17.48 -11.66
CA THR A 73 -12.37 18.83 -11.98
C THR A 73 -12.27 19.14 -13.46
N LEU A 74 -11.11 18.89 -14.05
CA LEU A 74 -10.90 19.09 -15.49
C LEU A 74 -11.72 18.11 -16.33
N GLN A 75 -11.83 16.84 -15.90
CA GLN A 75 -12.64 15.81 -16.56
C GLN A 75 -14.13 16.17 -16.56
N SER A 76 -14.61 16.82 -15.50
CA SER A 76 -16.00 17.26 -15.34
C SER A 76 -16.31 18.59 -16.05
N GLY A 77 -15.31 19.20 -16.72
CA GLY A 77 -15.48 20.45 -17.47
C GLY A 77 -15.50 21.72 -16.61
N TYR A 78 -14.95 21.66 -15.40
CA TYR A 78 -14.76 22.79 -14.50
C TYR A 78 -13.32 23.29 -14.54
N ASN A 79 -13.07 24.52 -14.06
CA ASN A 79 -11.77 25.16 -14.13
C ASN A 79 -11.02 25.14 -12.79
N TRP A 80 -11.76 25.18 -11.70
CA TRP A 80 -11.24 25.27 -10.36
C TRP A 80 -12.12 24.45 -9.41
N PHE A 81 -11.57 24.12 -8.25
CA PHE A 81 -12.32 23.52 -7.15
C PHE A 81 -11.96 24.20 -5.83
N HIS A 82 -12.94 24.30 -4.95
CA HIS A 82 -12.78 24.70 -3.56
C HIS A 82 -12.66 23.44 -2.70
N LEU A 83 -11.65 23.42 -1.83
CA LEU A 83 -11.47 22.35 -0.86
C LEU A 83 -12.34 22.63 0.36
N VAL A 84 -13.45 21.91 0.49
CA VAL A 84 -14.41 22.12 1.57
C VAL A 84 -14.00 21.37 2.84
N ASN A 85 -13.44 20.18 2.70
CA ASN A 85 -12.93 19.42 3.83
C ASN A 85 -11.74 18.55 3.41
N ARG A 86 -10.81 18.32 4.35
CA ARG A 86 -9.67 17.42 4.20
C ARG A 86 -9.48 16.63 5.49
N ASP A 87 -9.55 15.32 5.35
CA ASP A 87 -9.24 14.37 6.41
C ASP A 87 -8.09 13.47 5.96
N THR A 88 -7.10 13.26 6.84
CA THR A 88 -6.04 12.28 6.61
C THR A 88 -5.90 11.37 7.82
N GLU A 89 -6.20 10.10 7.63
CA GLU A 89 -6.14 9.07 8.67
C GLU A 89 -4.94 8.13 8.46
N GLY A 90 -4.31 7.73 9.57
CA GLY A 90 -3.30 6.67 9.59
C GLY A 90 -3.86 5.43 10.27
N LYS A 91 -3.90 4.31 9.56
CA LYS A 91 -4.28 3.00 10.11
C LYS A 91 -3.01 2.22 10.44
N THR A 92 -2.74 2.03 11.72
CA THR A 92 -1.59 1.25 12.19
C THR A 92 -2.03 -0.17 12.54
N ARG A 93 -1.40 -1.16 11.91
CA ARG A 93 -1.58 -2.57 12.21
C ARG A 93 -0.29 -3.14 12.78
N THR A 94 -0.36 -3.66 13.99
CA THR A 94 0.72 -4.40 14.64
C THR A 94 0.39 -5.88 14.57
N THR A 95 1.23 -6.66 13.89
CA THR A 95 1.11 -8.12 13.86
C THR A 95 2.23 -8.71 14.71
N GLY A 96 1.86 -9.43 15.75
CA GLY A 96 2.77 -10.15 16.63
C GLY A 96 2.69 -11.66 16.40
N GLY A 97 3.83 -12.31 16.23
CA GLY A 97 3.95 -13.77 16.27
C GLY A 97 4.64 -14.17 17.57
N ILE A 98 3.95 -14.91 18.43
CA ILE A 98 4.53 -15.47 19.65
C ILE A 98 4.90 -16.93 19.35
N SER A 99 6.19 -17.22 19.31
CA SER A 99 6.64 -18.60 19.50
C SER A 99 6.81 -18.80 21.01
N ALA A 100 6.03 -19.70 21.61
CA ALA A 100 6.08 -19.97 23.04
C ALA A 100 7.15 -21.01 23.39
N ILE A 101 7.56 -21.02 24.67
CA ILE A 101 8.42 -22.07 25.21
C ILE A 101 7.54 -23.28 25.50
N ASN A 102 7.79 -24.40 24.80
CA ASN A 102 7.07 -25.65 25.04
C ASN A 102 8.00 -26.62 25.78
N ASP A 103 7.53 -27.14 26.92
CA ASP A 103 8.17 -28.25 27.61
C ASP A 103 7.57 -29.57 27.11
N PHE A 104 8.40 -30.37 26.45
CA PHE A 104 8.04 -31.74 26.10
C PHE A 104 8.52 -32.65 27.23
N GLY A 105 7.59 -33.05 28.10
CA GLY A 105 7.87 -33.94 29.22
C GLY A 105 8.54 -35.24 28.78
N GLY A 106 9.57 -35.65 29.51
CA GLY A 106 10.23 -36.94 29.33
C GLY A 106 9.33 -38.08 29.80
N HIS A 107 9.43 -39.24 29.17
CA HIS A 107 8.68 -40.43 29.57
C HIS A 107 9.61 -41.62 29.72
N THR A 108 9.32 -42.45 30.72
CA THR A 108 10.00 -43.72 30.93
C THR A 108 9.10 -44.84 30.43
N SER A 109 9.58 -45.61 29.46
CA SER A 109 8.90 -46.81 28.96
C SER A 109 9.61 -48.05 29.48
N VAL A 110 8.85 -48.97 30.06
CA VAL A 110 9.35 -50.26 30.52
C VAL A 110 8.62 -51.33 29.74
N TYR A 111 9.35 -52.15 28.98
CA TYR A 111 8.76 -53.25 28.24
C TYR A 111 9.63 -54.50 28.33
N ARG A 112 8.99 -55.66 28.23
CA ARG A 112 9.63 -56.97 28.32
C ARG A 112 9.91 -57.48 26.92
N ARG A 113 11.18 -57.73 26.63
CA ARG A 113 11.60 -58.31 25.35
C ARG A 113 11.93 -59.78 25.58
N CYS A 114 11.14 -60.66 24.99
CA CYS A 114 11.35 -62.10 25.04
C CYS A 114 11.92 -62.61 23.72
N GLY A 115 13.03 -63.34 23.81
CA GLY A 115 13.55 -64.20 22.75
C GLY A 115 13.09 -65.64 22.93
N LEU A 116 13.67 -66.56 22.17
CA LEU A 116 13.28 -67.98 22.15
C LEU A 116 13.57 -68.72 23.47
N VAL A 117 14.54 -68.25 24.25
CA VAL A 117 15.05 -68.92 25.47
C VAL A 117 15.24 -67.98 26.67
N SER A 118 15.12 -66.67 26.49
CA SER A 118 15.26 -65.70 27.59
C SER A 118 14.32 -64.52 27.40
N CYS A 119 13.99 -63.87 28.49
CA CYS A 119 13.25 -62.62 28.48
C CYS A 119 13.99 -61.60 29.33
N ASP A 120 14.20 -60.41 28.77
CA ASP A 120 14.87 -59.28 29.42
C ASP A 120 13.89 -58.12 29.56
N THR A 121 14.03 -57.36 30.65
CA THR A 121 13.24 -56.15 30.86
C THR A 121 14.07 -54.96 30.39
N VAL A 122 13.53 -54.20 29.45
CA VAL A 122 14.17 -53.02 28.88
C VAL A 122 13.48 -51.78 29.44
N VAL A 123 14.29 -50.87 29.98
CA VAL A 123 13.84 -49.54 30.41
C VAL A 123 14.42 -48.53 29.43
N THR A 124 13.57 -47.74 28.80
CA THR A 124 13.98 -46.66 27.89
C THR A 124 13.44 -45.34 28.44
N GLN A 125 14.33 -44.36 28.58
CA GLN A 125 13.99 -43.03 29.04
C GLN A 125 14.17 -42.04 27.91
N THR A 126 13.10 -41.31 27.59
CA THR A 126 13.18 -40.17 26.68
C THR A 126 13.33 -38.91 27.54
N PRO A 127 14.43 -38.15 27.43
CA PRO A 127 14.63 -36.95 28.23
C PRO A 127 13.63 -35.86 27.85
N SER A 128 13.29 -35.00 28.82
CA SER A 128 12.52 -33.81 28.53
C SER A 128 13.33 -32.85 27.68
N ARG A 129 12.65 -32.17 26.74
CA ARG A 129 13.27 -31.15 25.88
C ARG A 129 12.50 -29.86 26.00
N ILE A 130 13.24 -28.80 26.31
CA ILE A 130 12.72 -27.43 26.36
C ILE A 130 12.98 -26.81 25.00
N SER A 131 11.91 -26.42 24.30
CA SER A 131 12.00 -25.66 23.06
C SER A 131 11.61 -24.22 23.37
N GLY A 132 12.53 -23.27 23.18
CA GLY A 132 12.28 -21.84 23.40
C GLY A 132 11.81 -21.14 22.13
N GLY A 133 10.98 -20.11 22.27
CA GLY A 133 10.43 -19.35 21.14
C GLY A 133 10.80 -17.87 21.15
N VAL A 134 10.81 -17.25 19.96
CA VAL A 134 11.07 -15.84 19.73
C VAL A 134 9.75 -15.10 19.47
N SER A 135 9.58 -13.94 20.09
CA SER A 135 8.49 -13.02 19.80
C SER A 135 8.92 -12.05 18.70
N THR A 136 8.16 -12.01 17.59
CA THR A 136 8.39 -11.05 16.51
C THR A 136 7.20 -10.11 16.42
N SER A 137 7.45 -8.80 16.33
CA SER A 137 6.42 -7.77 16.18
C SER A 137 6.74 -6.95 14.93
N THR A 138 5.81 -6.90 13.99
CA THR A 138 5.89 -6.03 12.81
C THR A 138 4.77 -5.00 12.84
N THR A 139 5.13 -3.73 12.92
CA THR A 139 4.19 -2.59 12.84
C THR A 139 4.18 -2.04 11.43
N ARG A 140 2.99 -1.87 10.84
CA ARG A 140 2.79 -1.24 9.52
C ARG A 140 1.71 -0.18 9.61
N THR A 141 2.00 1.03 9.14
CA THR A 141 1.03 2.12 9.08
C THR A 141 0.70 2.44 7.64
N ASN A 142 -0.57 2.41 7.27
CA ASN A 142 -1.05 2.84 5.96
C ASN A 142 -1.88 4.12 6.10
N TYR A 143 -1.71 5.07 5.19
CA TYR A 143 -2.41 6.35 5.22
C TYR A 143 -3.55 6.39 4.20
N GLN A 144 -4.63 7.07 4.58
CA GLN A 144 -5.78 7.34 3.73
C GLN A 144 -6.10 8.83 3.81
N ALA A 145 -6.18 9.50 2.66
CA ALA A 145 -6.61 10.89 2.55
C ALA A 145 -8.00 10.94 1.91
N SER A 146 -8.91 11.73 2.48
CA SER A 146 -10.25 12.00 1.97
C SER A 146 -10.40 13.51 1.82
N LEU A 147 -10.67 13.95 0.60
CA LEU A 147 -10.92 15.34 0.24
C LEU A 147 -12.37 15.48 -0.18
N GLU A 148 -13.02 16.52 0.32
CA GLU A 148 -14.31 16.95 -0.18
C GLU A 148 -14.12 18.24 -0.96
N ILE A 149 -14.50 18.21 -2.23
CA ILE A 149 -14.29 19.32 -3.15
C ILE A 149 -15.63 19.80 -3.71
N LYS A 150 -15.69 21.11 -3.94
CA LYS A 150 -16.78 21.76 -4.68
C LYS A 150 -16.20 22.39 -5.95
N MET A 151 -16.69 21.99 -7.10
CA MET A 151 -16.18 22.45 -8.39
C MET A 151 -16.87 23.71 -8.89
N GLY A 152 -16.16 24.51 -9.66
CA GLY A 152 -16.69 25.74 -10.22
C GLY A 152 -16.08 26.12 -11.56
N LYS A 153 -16.83 26.94 -12.31
CA LYS A 153 -16.39 27.54 -13.58
C LYS A 153 -15.87 28.95 -13.32
N ASN A 154 -15.05 29.45 -14.23
CA ASN A 154 -14.50 30.80 -14.11
C ASN A 154 -15.60 31.89 -13.97
N PRO A 155 -15.31 32.99 -13.24
CA PRO A 155 -14.03 33.29 -12.58
C PRO A 155 -13.80 32.46 -11.31
N MET A 156 -12.53 32.18 -10.99
CA MET A 156 -12.15 31.54 -9.73
C MET A 156 -12.33 32.56 -8.58
N PRO A 157 -12.92 32.17 -7.44
CA PRO A 157 -13.00 33.05 -6.27
C PRO A 157 -11.61 33.32 -5.70
N ASP A 158 -11.44 34.50 -5.12
CA ASP A 158 -10.23 34.87 -4.37
C ASP A 158 -10.30 34.27 -2.96
N ASP A 159 -10.10 32.95 -2.88
CA ASP A 159 -10.10 32.17 -1.65
C ASP A 159 -8.83 31.30 -1.60
N ALA A 160 -8.19 31.23 -0.44
CA ALA A 160 -6.99 30.42 -0.22
C ALA A 160 -7.26 28.91 -0.38
N GLU A 161 -8.52 28.49 -0.20
CA GLU A 161 -8.95 27.09 -0.36
C GLU A 161 -9.46 26.79 -1.78
N ALA A 162 -9.44 27.79 -2.68
CA ALA A 162 -9.75 27.61 -4.10
C ALA A 162 -8.47 27.36 -4.91
N TYR A 163 -8.47 26.25 -5.66
CA TYR A 163 -7.34 25.83 -6.47
C TYR A 163 -7.70 25.80 -7.95
N ASN A 164 -6.83 26.36 -8.79
CA ASN A 164 -6.88 26.16 -10.23
C ASN A 164 -6.50 24.71 -10.54
N ALA A 165 -7.41 23.97 -11.16
CA ALA A 165 -7.23 22.54 -11.38
C ALA A 165 -6.08 22.23 -12.36
N GLN A 166 -5.92 23.03 -13.41
CA GLN A 166 -4.87 22.82 -14.41
C GLN A 166 -3.49 23.11 -13.84
N GLU A 167 -3.33 24.24 -13.15
CA GLU A 167 -2.07 24.64 -12.54
C GLU A 167 -1.64 23.65 -11.46
N LEU A 168 -2.55 23.30 -10.54
CA LEU A 168 -2.28 22.37 -9.46
C LEU A 168 -1.88 20.99 -9.99
N ALA A 169 -2.63 20.44 -10.96
CA ALA A 169 -2.30 19.15 -11.56
C ALA A 169 -0.93 19.15 -12.24
N SER A 170 -0.59 20.22 -12.95
CA SER A 170 0.71 20.35 -13.62
C SER A 170 1.88 20.41 -12.63
N THR A 171 1.67 21.10 -11.50
CA THR A 171 2.65 21.22 -10.42
C THR A 171 2.82 19.87 -9.73
N LEU A 172 1.74 19.25 -9.25
CA LEU A 172 1.81 17.98 -8.54
C LEU A 172 2.42 16.86 -9.38
N ARG A 173 2.07 16.75 -10.67
CA ARG A 173 2.69 15.77 -11.58
C ARG A 173 4.21 15.94 -11.69
N ARG A 174 4.69 17.19 -11.71
CA ARG A 174 6.13 17.51 -11.74
C ARG A 174 6.81 17.08 -10.44
N TRP A 175 6.23 17.43 -9.30
CA TRP A 175 6.78 17.13 -7.97
C TRP A 175 6.79 15.62 -7.69
N ILE A 176 5.69 14.92 -7.97
CA ILE A 176 5.59 13.46 -7.81
C ILE A 176 6.58 12.75 -8.74
N GLY A 177 6.71 13.22 -9.99
CA GLY A 177 7.68 12.66 -10.95
C GLY A 177 9.14 12.85 -10.54
N GLN A 178 9.45 13.88 -9.75
CA GLN A 178 10.78 14.07 -9.16
C GLN A 178 11.03 13.15 -7.97
N LYS A 179 10.06 12.96 -7.07
CA LYS A 179 10.17 12.03 -5.92
C LYS A 179 10.30 10.55 -6.34
N ALA A 180 9.89 10.21 -7.56
CA ALA A 180 9.94 8.83 -8.08
C ALA A 180 11.29 8.44 -8.74
N LYS A 181 12.24 9.39 -8.85
CA LYS A 181 13.60 9.16 -9.36
C LYS A 181 14.57 8.93 -8.20
#